data_AF-A0A357F187-F1
#
_entry.id   AF-A0A357F187-F1
#
_cell.length_a   1.000
_cell.length_b   1.000
_cell.length_c   1.000
_cell.angle_alpha   90.00
_cell.angle_beta   90.00
_cell.angle_gamma   90.00
#
_symmetry.space_group_name_H-M   'P 1'
#
loop_
_entity.id
_entity.type
_entity.pdbx_description
1 polymer ?
#
loop_
_entity_poly.entity_id
_entity_poly.type
_entity_poly.pdbx_seq_one_letter_code
_entity_poly.pdbx_strand_id
1 'polypeptide(L)'
;MRRIENPPNPYVRYSAEYVGEPPPAKLEVFEETGTKKIITKAFASDWEGGWRYTVNCYRGCIHGCTYCFARQYHEYIGYGAGTDFETKIVVKPNAPQLLRAELKKTRDKMPHLDFSFATDPYIPLEAEYQLTRKCLAECVEFRVPVAIITKSPLIVRDIDLLAKLEKVSVFFSIPFLTKEKSNPFEPYTPVPEARFRAMKILAEAG
;
A
#
# COMPACT_ATOMS: atom_id res chain seq x y z
N MET A 1 -24.57 15.66 5.98
CA MET A 1 -23.27 16.39 5.94
C MET A 1 -23.53 17.76 5.32
N ARG A 2 -23.03 18.85 5.90
CA ARG A 2 -23.13 20.19 5.28
C ARG A 2 -21.95 20.37 4.32
N ARG A 3 -22.24 20.33 3.03
CA ARG A 3 -21.30 20.64 1.94
C ARG A 3 -21.20 22.15 1.81
N ILE A 4 -19.98 22.68 1.77
CA ILE A 4 -19.71 24.04 1.28
C ILE A 4 -18.99 23.85 -0.06
N GLU A 5 -19.41 24.60 -1.07
CA GLU A 5 -18.86 24.46 -2.42
C GLU A 5 -17.53 25.21 -2.55
N ASN A 6 -16.56 24.53 -3.16
CA ASN A 6 -15.28 25.11 -3.56
C ASN A 6 -15.53 25.95 -4.83
N PRO A 7 -15.22 27.26 -4.85
CA PRO A 7 -15.42 28.04 -6.06
C PRO A 7 -14.49 27.51 -7.16
N PRO A 8 -14.94 27.52 -8.43
CA PRO A 8 -14.20 26.90 -9.51
C PRO A 8 -12.88 27.64 -9.75
N ASN A 9 -11.80 26.86 -9.91
CA ASN A 9 -10.50 27.37 -10.34
C ASN A 9 -10.60 27.72 -11.84
N PRO A 10 -10.46 29.00 -12.22
CA PRO A 10 -10.69 29.45 -13.59
C PRO A 10 -9.60 29.02 -14.58
N TYR A 11 -8.57 28.30 -14.14
CA TYR A 11 -7.40 27.94 -14.95
C TYR A 11 -7.27 26.45 -15.27
N VAL A 12 -8.30 25.64 -15.04
CA VAL A 12 -8.30 24.21 -15.43
C VAL A 12 -8.46 24.09 -16.95
N ARG A 13 -7.37 24.19 -17.72
CA ARG A 13 -7.22 23.51 -19.01
C ARG A 13 -5.75 23.21 -19.31
N TYR A 14 -5.52 21.95 -19.68
CA TYR A 14 -4.29 21.34 -20.22
C TYR A 14 -3.24 20.89 -19.17
N SER A 15 -2.95 19.59 -19.23
CA SER A 15 -1.98 18.85 -18.41
C SER A 15 -0.60 19.51 -18.40
N ALA A 16 0.08 19.47 -17.25
CA ALA A 16 1.50 19.77 -17.16
C ALA A 16 2.19 18.85 -16.15
N GLU A 17 3.36 18.34 -16.57
CA GLU A 17 4.42 17.91 -15.66
C GLU A 17 4.86 19.09 -14.78
N TYR A 18 5.25 18.82 -13.54
CA TYR A 18 5.65 19.85 -12.60
C TYR A 18 6.94 20.55 -13.04
N VAL A 19 6.89 21.88 -13.13
CA VAL A 19 8.09 22.74 -13.06
C VAL A 19 7.95 23.62 -11.81
N GLY A 20 8.47 23.11 -10.69
CA GLY A 20 8.39 23.72 -9.35
C GLY A 20 8.08 22.69 -8.26
N GLU A 21 8.15 23.09 -6.98
CA GLU A 21 7.69 22.24 -5.87
C GLU A 21 6.17 22.03 -5.96
N PRO A 22 5.68 20.79 -5.83
CA PRO A 22 4.26 20.51 -5.88
C PRO A 22 3.52 21.26 -4.75
N PRO A 23 2.32 21.84 -5.00
CA PRO A 23 1.55 22.51 -3.98
C PRO A 23 1.28 21.53 -2.84
N PRO A 24 1.28 22.00 -1.58
CA PRO A 24 0.99 21.16 -0.43
C PRO A 24 -0.45 20.68 -0.52
N ALA A 25 -0.63 19.47 -1.03
CA ALA A 25 -1.90 18.81 -1.02
C ALA A 25 -2.14 18.33 0.42
N LYS A 26 -3.17 18.88 1.06
CA LYS A 26 -3.50 18.50 2.43
C LYS A 26 -3.99 17.06 2.43
N LEU A 27 -3.24 16.19 3.11
CA LEU A 27 -3.63 14.80 3.32
C LEU A 27 -4.91 14.77 4.19
N GLU A 28 -5.96 14.16 3.67
CA GLU A 28 -7.18 13.82 4.39
C GLU A 28 -7.14 12.33 4.70
N VAL A 29 -7.31 11.97 5.97
CA VAL A 29 -7.30 10.58 6.44
C VAL A 29 -8.68 10.25 7.00
N PHE A 30 -9.25 9.15 6.54
CA PHE A 30 -10.57 8.66 6.95
C PHE A 30 -10.42 7.27 7.55
N GLU A 31 -11.03 7.02 8.70
CA GLU A 31 -11.10 5.68 9.27
C GLU A 31 -12.42 5.00 8.91
N GLU A 32 -12.35 3.85 8.26
CA GLU A 32 -13.51 3.04 7.90
C GLU A 32 -13.56 1.76 8.74
N THR A 33 -14.58 1.65 9.59
CA THR A 33 -14.86 0.44 10.39
C THR A 33 -15.97 -0.43 9.79
N GLY A 34 -16.63 0.02 8.71
CA GLY A 34 -17.70 -0.70 8.01
C GLY A 34 -17.20 -1.90 7.19
N THR A 35 -15.90 -2.05 6.99
CA THR A 35 -15.30 -3.18 6.26
C THR A 35 -15.66 -4.50 6.95
N LYS A 36 -16.23 -5.45 6.20
CA LYS A 36 -16.65 -6.78 6.70
C LYS A 36 -15.68 -7.91 6.32
N LYS A 37 -14.86 -7.71 5.29
CA LYS A 37 -13.86 -8.65 4.80
C LYS A 37 -12.62 -7.86 4.39
N ILE A 38 -11.45 -8.39 4.72
CA ILE A 38 -10.15 -7.82 4.40
C ILE A 38 -9.38 -8.67 3.38
N ILE A 39 -9.60 -10.00 3.36
CA ILE A 39 -8.98 -10.88 2.35
C ILE A 39 -9.75 -10.76 1.04
N THR A 40 -9.07 -10.33 -0.01
CA THR A 40 -9.61 -10.29 -1.37
C THR A 40 -9.04 -11.43 -2.18
N LYS A 41 -9.89 -12.21 -2.84
CA LYS A 41 -9.49 -13.31 -3.73
C LYS A 41 -9.68 -12.87 -5.18
N ALA A 42 -8.61 -12.90 -5.97
CA ALA A 42 -8.64 -12.58 -7.39
C ALA A 42 -7.91 -13.65 -8.21
N PHE A 43 -8.38 -13.92 -9.43
CA PHE A 43 -7.66 -14.78 -10.37
C PHE A 43 -6.73 -13.91 -11.20
N ALA A 44 -5.45 -14.24 -11.19
CA ALA A 44 -4.47 -13.63 -12.07
C ALA A 44 -4.22 -14.56 -13.25
N SER A 45 -4.59 -14.09 -14.45
CA SER A 45 -4.36 -14.79 -15.72
C SER A 45 -3.02 -14.45 -16.36
N ASP A 46 -2.18 -13.69 -15.67
CA ASP A 46 -0.84 -13.30 -16.11
C ASP A 46 0.18 -14.44 -15.91
N TRP A 47 1.46 -14.16 -16.17
CA TRP A 47 2.51 -15.18 -16.25
C TRP A 47 2.68 -16.01 -14.96
N GLU A 48 2.23 -15.50 -13.81
CA GLU A 48 2.28 -16.20 -12.51
C GLU A 48 1.09 -17.13 -12.27
N GLY A 49 0.01 -17.00 -13.05
CA GLY A 49 -1.15 -17.91 -13.14
C GLY A 49 -1.71 -18.45 -11.82
N GLY A 50 -2.89 -17.99 -11.40
CA GLY A 50 -3.63 -18.65 -10.31
C GLY A 50 -4.44 -17.75 -9.40
N TRP A 51 -4.89 -18.30 -8.27
CA TRP A 51 -5.64 -17.56 -7.25
C TRP A 51 -4.70 -16.80 -6.33
N ARG A 52 -4.80 -15.47 -6.35
CA ARG A 52 -4.14 -14.58 -5.40
C ARG A 52 -5.09 -14.21 -4.27
N TYR A 53 -4.52 -14.11 -3.08
CA TYR A 53 -5.20 -13.66 -1.88
C TYR A 53 -4.46 -12.43 -1.37
N THR A 54 -5.11 -11.29 -1.33
CA THR A 54 -4.48 -10.01 -0.97
C THR A 54 -5.11 -9.40 0.28
N VAL A 55 -4.32 -8.63 1.01
CA VAL A 55 -4.76 -7.82 2.15
C VAL A 55 -4.32 -6.37 1.95
N ASN A 56 -5.29 -5.44 2.05
CA ASN A 56 -5.04 -4.01 1.88
C ASN A 56 -5.63 -3.25 3.09
N CYS A 57 -4.76 -2.86 4.02
CA CYS A 57 -5.12 -2.11 5.24
C CYS A 57 -5.49 -0.64 4.96
N TYR A 58 -5.06 -0.12 3.82
CA TYR A 58 -5.32 1.24 3.37
C TYR A 58 -6.01 1.22 1.99
N ARG A 59 -6.68 2.33 1.64
CA ARG A 59 -7.10 2.64 0.27
C ARG A 59 -6.58 4.03 -0.08
N GLY A 60 -6.04 4.16 -1.30
CA GLY A 60 -5.15 5.27 -1.64
C GLY A 60 -3.72 5.00 -1.23
N CYS A 61 -2.77 5.74 -1.80
CA CYS A 61 -1.35 5.62 -1.50
C CYS A 61 -0.64 6.97 -1.65
N ILE A 62 -0.08 7.47 -0.55
CA ILE A 62 0.57 8.78 -0.45
C ILE A 62 1.81 8.88 -1.35
N HIS A 63 2.38 7.75 -1.76
CA HIS A 63 3.52 7.72 -2.69
C HIS A 63 3.29 8.49 -4.00
N GLY A 64 2.03 8.64 -4.43
CA GLY A 64 1.68 9.55 -5.54
C GLY A 64 2.28 9.16 -6.90
N CYS A 65 2.62 7.89 -7.12
CA CYS A 65 3.22 7.46 -8.37
C CYS A 65 2.29 7.76 -9.55
N THR A 66 2.76 8.50 -10.55
CA THR A 66 1.93 8.95 -11.69
C THR A 66 1.47 7.79 -12.57
N TYR A 67 2.29 6.75 -12.69
CA TYR A 67 2.02 5.53 -13.46
C TYR A 67 1.24 4.45 -12.67
N CYS A 68 0.72 4.76 -11.48
CA CYS A 68 0.12 3.75 -10.61
C CYS A 68 -1.21 3.20 -11.14
N PHE A 69 -1.24 1.92 -11.50
CA PHE A 69 -2.46 1.25 -11.96
C PHE A 69 -3.56 1.20 -10.89
N ALA A 70 -3.20 1.20 -9.60
CA ALA A 70 -4.15 1.07 -8.49
C ALA A 70 -5.02 2.32 -8.26
N ARG A 71 -4.69 3.44 -8.92
CA ARG A 71 -5.45 4.69 -8.89
C ARG A 71 -6.94 4.49 -9.20
N GLN A 72 -7.25 3.64 -10.17
CA GLN A 72 -8.63 3.30 -10.55
C GLN A 72 -9.44 2.69 -9.39
N TYR A 73 -8.79 2.03 -8.42
CA TYR A 73 -9.50 1.41 -7.30
C TYR A 73 -10.13 2.42 -6.33
N HIS A 74 -9.73 3.69 -6.42
CA HIS A 74 -10.32 4.76 -5.63
C HIS A 74 -11.72 5.17 -6.12
N GLU A 75 -12.00 4.97 -7.40
CA GLU A 75 -13.31 5.28 -7.99
C GLU A 75 -14.42 4.40 -7.41
N TYR A 76 -14.09 3.16 -6.99
CA TYR A 76 -15.03 2.27 -6.31
C TYR A 76 -15.53 2.78 -4.95
N ILE A 77 -14.94 3.84 -4.39
CA ILE A 77 -15.45 4.53 -3.18
C ILE A 77 -15.83 5.97 -3.43
N GLY A 78 -16.02 6.35 -4.69
CA GLY A 78 -16.52 7.67 -5.07
C GLY A 78 -15.48 8.79 -5.03
N TYR A 79 -14.19 8.45 -4.92
CA TYR A 79 -13.08 9.39 -5.07
C TYR A 79 -12.47 9.32 -6.47
N GLY A 80 -11.80 10.38 -6.92
CA GLY A 80 -11.15 10.39 -8.22
C GLY A 80 -9.90 9.49 -8.28
N ALA A 81 -9.59 8.96 -9.47
CA ALA A 81 -8.32 8.26 -9.73
C ALA A 81 -7.11 9.22 -9.85
N GLY A 82 -7.36 10.52 -9.96
CA GLY A 82 -6.33 11.57 -9.98
C GLY A 82 -5.73 11.81 -8.60
N THR A 83 -5.60 13.08 -8.22
CA THR A 83 -4.91 13.48 -6.98
C THR A 83 -5.54 12.95 -5.70
N ASP A 84 -6.86 12.67 -5.72
CA ASP A 84 -7.56 12.07 -4.58
C ASP A 84 -6.88 10.77 -4.10
N PHE A 85 -6.18 10.05 -4.99
CA PHE A 85 -5.54 8.79 -4.62
C PHE A 85 -4.39 8.92 -3.63
N GLU A 86 -3.62 9.99 -3.74
CA GLU A 86 -2.51 10.32 -2.85
C GLU A 86 -2.88 11.30 -1.75
N THR A 87 -4.02 12.00 -1.87
CA THR A 87 -4.45 13.01 -0.90
C THR A 87 -5.58 12.58 0.02
N LYS A 88 -6.39 11.58 -0.34
CA LYS A 88 -7.50 11.08 0.49
C LYS A 88 -7.26 9.61 0.81
N ILE A 89 -6.82 9.29 2.03
CA ILE A 89 -6.48 7.92 2.41
C ILE A 89 -7.55 7.36 3.33
N VAL A 90 -8.10 6.20 2.98
CA VAL A 90 -8.99 5.45 3.86
C VAL A 90 -8.19 4.38 4.58
N VAL A 91 -8.15 4.49 5.90
CA VAL A 91 -7.55 3.51 6.81
C VAL A 91 -8.62 2.53 7.25
N LYS A 92 -8.28 1.26 7.41
CA LYS A 92 -9.16 0.22 7.96
C LYS A 92 -8.63 -0.23 9.33
N PRO A 93 -8.94 0.47 10.44
CA PRO A 93 -8.36 0.17 11.75
C PRO A 93 -8.65 -1.25 12.25
N ASN A 94 -9.75 -1.84 11.78
CA ASN A 94 -10.19 -3.20 12.13
C ASN A 94 -9.54 -4.30 11.26
N ALA A 95 -8.63 -3.97 10.35
CA ALA A 95 -8.01 -4.93 9.42
C ALA A 95 -7.38 -6.15 10.13
N PRO A 96 -6.59 -6.02 11.22
CA PRO A 96 -6.02 -7.18 11.90
C PRO A 96 -7.09 -8.12 12.49
N GLN A 97 -8.13 -7.57 13.10
CA GLN A 97 -9.21 -8.35 13.70
C GLN A 97 -10.02 -9.10 12.64
N LEU A 98 -10.28 -8.44 11.50
CA LEU A 98 -10.92 -9.07 10.35
C LEU A 98 -10.04 -10.18 9.77
N LEU A 99 -8.74 -9.92 9.59
CA LEU A 99 -7.79 -10.90 9.06
C LEU A 99 -7.78 -12.16 9.92
N ARG A 100 -7.65 -12.01 11.24
CA ARG A 100 -7.73 -13.11 12.21
C ARG A 100 -9.03 -13.91 12.06
N ALA A 101 -10.17 -13.23 12.00
CA ALA A 101 -11.48 -13.86 11.90
C ALA A 101 -11.67 -14.63 10.59
N GLU A 102 -11.08 -14.16 9.49
CA GLU A 102 -11.10 -14.83 8.20
C GLU A 102 -10.12 -16.01 8.16
N LEU A 103 -8.88 -15.84 8.63
CA LEU A 103 -7.87 -16.90 8.68
C LEU A 103 -8.35 -18.13 9.46
N LYS A 104 -9.07 -17.94 10.58
CA LYS A 104 -9.72 -19.04 11.31
C LYS A 104 -10.64 -19.92 10.44
N LYS A 105 -11.16 -19.40 9.33
CA LYS A 105 -12.11 -20.09 8.44
C LYS A 105 -11.46 -20.56 7.15
N THR A 106 -10.42 -19.87 6.68
CA THR A 106 -9.90 -20.03 5.32
C THR A 106 -8.42 -20.40 5.24
N ARG A 107 -7.69 -20.47 6.36
CA ARG A 107 -6.24 -20.73 6.37
C ARG A 107 -5.84 -21.94 5.51
N ASP A 108 -6.54 -23.07 5.67
CA ASP A 108 -6.23 -24.33 4.96
C ASP A 108 -6.47 -24.25 3.45
N LYS A 109 -7.16 -23.22 2.96
CA LYS A 109 -7.53 -23.03 1.55
C LYS A 109 -6.64 -22.04 0.83
N MET A 110 -5.66 -21.46 1.53
CA MET A 110 -4.86 -20.34 1.05
C MET A 110 -3.37 -20.70 1.02
N PRO A 111 -2.72 -20.63 -0.15
CA PRO A 111 -1.30 -20.97 -0.26
C PRO A 111 -0.38 -19.90 0.32
N HIS A 112 -0.76 -18.62 0.19
CA HIS A 112 -0.03 -17.46 0.71
C HIS A 112 -0.95 -16.24 0.76
N LEU A 113 -0.52 -15.18 1.44
CA LEU A 113 -1.19 -13.88 1.49
C LEU A 113 -0.26 -12.78 1.00
N ASP A 114 -0.74 -12.00 0.04
CA ASP A 114 -0.04 -10.87 -0.54
C ASP A 114 -0.41 -9.57 0.19
N PHE A 115 0.58 -8.88 0.73
CA PHE A 115 0.47 -7.50 1.18
C PHE A 115 0.87 -6.60 0.02
N SER A 116 0.02 -5.61 -0.29
CA SER A 116 0.06 -4.73 -1.47
C SER A 116 -1.02 -5.09 -2.51
N PHE A 117 -0.86 -4.61 -3.75
CA PHE A 117 -1.76 -4.58 -4.91
C PHE A 117 -2.59 -3.31 -5.10
N ALA A 118 -3.42 -2.92 -4.13
CA ALA A 118 -4.25 -1.71 -4.28
C ALA A 118 -3.64 -0.48 -3.60
N THR A 119 -2.67 -0.69 -2.71
CA THR A 119 -1.92 0.33 -1.98
C THR A 119 -0.57 -0.22 -1.54
N ASP A 120 0.35 0.65 -1.15
CA ASP A 120 1.58 0.20 -0.48
C ASP A 120 1.29 -0.10 1.00
N PRO A 121 1.68 -1.28 1.53
CA PRO A 121 1.43 -1.63 2.93
C PRO A 121 2.22 -0.78 3.93
N TYR A 122 3.26 -0.07 3.47
CA TYR A 122 4.20 0.71 4.28
C TYR A 122 4.23 2.19 3.86
N ILE A 123 3.05 2.76 3.55
CA ILE A 123 2.89 4.22 3.46
C ILE A 123 3.27 4.91 4.79
N PRO A 124 3.61 6.21 4.80
CA PRO A 124 4.01 6.91 6.03
C PRO A 124 3.05 6.74 7.23
N LEU A 125 1.73 6.63 6.99
CA LEU A 125 0.73 6.38 8.04
C LEU A 125 0.97 5.06 8.80
N GLU A 126 1.60 4.07 8.18
CA GLU A 126 1.92 2.78 8.82
C GLU A 126 2.93 2.91 9.96
N ALA A 127 3.70 4.01 10.03
CA ALA A 127 4.58 4.28 11.16
C ALA A 127 3.78 4.40 12.48
N GLU A 128 2.60 5.02 12.41
CA GLU A 128 1.70 5.27 13.55
C GLU A 128 0.64 4.16 13.71
N TYR A 129 -0.05 3.81 12.61
CA TYR A 129 -1.17 2.87 12.66
C TYR A 129 -0.74 1.42 12.90
N GLN A 130 0.42 1.04 12.36
CA GLN A 130 1.02 -0.30 12.49
C GLN A 130 0.07 -1.43 12.05
N LEU A 131 -0.82 -1.19 11.09
CA LEU A 131 -1.85 -2.16 10.68
C LEU A 131 -1.22 -3.31 9.90
N THR A 132 -0.29 -3.02 8.99
CA THR A 132 0.48 -4.06 8.31
C THR A 132 1.24 -4.90 9.32
N ARG A 133 1.94 -4.27 10.28
CA ARG A 133 2.65 -5.00 11.35
C ARG A 133 1.73 -5.93 12.15
N LYS A 134 0.58 -5.42 12.60
CA LYS A 134 -0.42 -6.21 13.34
C LYS A 134 -0.97 -7.36 12.50
N CYS A 135 -1.25 -7.13 11.22
CA CYS A 135 -1.64 -8.19 10.29
C CYS A 135 -0.52 -9.23 10.07
N LEU A 136 0.75 -8.84 10.04
CA LEU A 136 1.88 -9.77 9.99
C LEU A 136 1.97 -10.62 11.25
N ALA A 137 1.68 -10.07 12.43
CA ALA A 137 1.63 -10.85 13.67
C ALA A 137 0.53 -11.94 13.61
N GLU A 138 -0.63 -11.64 13.03
CA GLU A 138 -1.66 -12.64 12.74
C GLU A 138 -1.15 -13.70 11.74
N CYS A 139 -0.40 -13.30 10.70
CA CYS A 139 0.19 -14.24 9.76
C CYS A 139 1.21 -15.17 10.43
N VAL A 140 2.00 -14.68 11.40
CA VAL A 140 2.91 -15.50 12.20
C VAL A 140 2.14 -16.53 13.02
N GLU A 141 1.07 -16.11 13.73
CA GLU A 141 0.28 -17.03 14.56
C GLU A 141 -0.38 -18.14 13.74
N PHE A 142 -0.94 -17.80 12.58
CA PHE A 142 -1.61 -18.75 11.69
C PHE A 142 -0.64 -19.41 10.69
N ARG A 143 0.67 -19.16 10.81
CA ARG A 143 1.72 -19.68 9.91
C ARG A 143 1.40 -19.48 8.43
N VAL A 144 0.91 -18.29 8.07
CA VAL A 144 0.55 -17.95 6.69
C VAL A 144 1.81 -17.54 5.94
N PRO A 145 2.15 -18.17 4.80
CA PRO A 145 3.21 -17.67 3.92
C PRO A 145 2.84 -16.28 3.40
N VAL A 146 3.79 -15.35 3.37
CA VAL A 146 3.52 -13.95 3.01
C VAL A 146 4.38 -13.52 1.82
N ALA A 147 3.78 -12.79 0.89
CA ALA A 147 4.55 -11.95 -0.03
C ALA A 147 4.23 -10.48 0.20
N ILE A 148 5.22 -9.61 0.08
CA ILE A 148 5.07 -8.17 0.32
C ILE A 148 5.70 -7.41 -0.84
N ILE A 149 4.96 -6.47 -1.43
CA ILE A 149 5.49 -5.55 -2.43
C ILE A 149 5.46 -4.12 -1.89
N THR A 150 6.61 -3.46 -1.81
CA THR A 150 6.69 -2.08 -1.28
C THR A 150 7.73 -1.22 -1.99
N LYS A 151 7.62 0.10 -1.83
CA LYS A 151 8.66 1.09 -2.12
C LYS A 151 9.32 1.66 -0.86
N SER A 152 8.86 1.24 0.32
CA SER A 152 9.18 1.89 1.58
C SER A 152 10.25 1.14 2.37
N PRO A 153 11.26 1.83 2.93
CA PRO A 153 12.22 1.21 3.83
C PRO A 153 11.64 0.91 5.22
N LEU A 154 10.41 1.38 5.53
CA LEU A 154 9.76 1.17 6.82
C LEU A 154 9.57 -0.32 7.17
N ILE A 155 9.50 -1.18 6.17
CA ILE A 155 9.47 -2.64 6.34
C ILE A 155 10.61 -3.19 7.20
N VAL A 156 11.78 -2.53 7.24
CA VAL A 156 12.92 -2.92 8.08
C VAL A 156 12.54 -2.98 9.56
N ARG A 157 11.59 -2.14 10.01
CA ARG A 157 11.04 -2.17 11.39
C ARG A 157 10.46 -3.54 11.75
N ASP A 158 9.91 -4.25 10.77
CA ASP A 158 9.11 -5.45 10.99
C ASP A 158 9.89 -6.75 10.78
N ILE A 159 11.22 -6.68 10.65
CA ILE A 159 12.12 -7.84 10.55
C ILE A 159 11.88 -8.87 11.65
N ASP A 160 11.59 -8.43 12.88
CA ASP A 160 11.32 -9.31 14.02
C ASP A 160 10.07 -10.19 13.84
N LEU A 161 9.13 -9.80 12.99
CA LEU A 161 7.97 -10.59 12.59
C LEU A 161 8.25 -11.36 11.31
N LEU A 162 8.91 -10.74 10.33
CA LEU A 162 9.23 -11.38 9.05
C LEU A 162 10.08 -12.65 9.27
N ALA A 163 11.07 -12.58 10.16
CA ALA A 163 11.94 -13.72 10.51
C ALA A 163 11.21 -14.87 11.23
N LYS A 164 9.97 -14.65 11.71
CA LYS A 164 9.15 -15.68 12.36
C LYS A 164 8.19 -16.39 11.40
N LEU A 165 8.06 -15.90 10.16
CA LEU A 165 7.23 -16.52 9.14
C LEU A 165 7.95 -17.74 8.55
N GLU A 166 7.24 -18.85 8.34
CA GLU A 166 7.83 -20.05 7.72
C GLU A 166 8.31 -19.79 6.29
N LYS A 167 7.63 -18.91 5.56
CA LYS A 167 8.00 -18.49 4.21
C LYS A 167 7.57 -17.05 3.98
N VAL A 168 8.52 -16.21 3.60
CA VAL A 168 8.28 -14.81 3.26
C VAL A 168 9.05 -14.42 2.01
N SER A 169 8.41 -13.63 1.14
CA SER A 169 9.06 -12.98 0.00
C SER A 169 8.83 -11.48 0.07
N VAL A 170 9.90 -10.69 0.00
CA VAL A 170 9.82 -9.23 -0.03
C VAL A 170 10.31 -8.72 -1.37
N PHE A 171 9.47 -7.94 -2.05
CA PHE A 171 9.74 -7.33 -3.34
C PHE A 171 9.79 -5.80 -3.18
N PHE A 172 10.83 -5.20 -3.75
CA PHE A 172 10.93 -3.75 -3.86
C PHE A 172 10.64 -3.30 -5.28
N SER A 173 9.76 -2.31 -5.46
CA SER A 173 9.62 -1.65 -6.76
C SER A 173 10.75 -0.63 -6.95
N ILE A 174 11.58 -0.84 -7.97
CA ILE A 174 12.67 0.10 -8.35
C ILE A 174 12.60 0.40 -9.86
N PRO A 175 11.66 1.26 -10.31
CA PRO A 175 11.58 1.64 -11.71
C PRO A 175 12.69 2.60 -12.14
N PHE A 176 13.25 3.35 -11.18
CA PHE A 176 14.31 4.33 -11.40
C PHE A 176 15.48 4.09 -10.45
N LEU A 177 16.69 4.36 -10.91
CA LEU A 177 17.92 4.13 -10.16
C LEU A 177 18.47 5.37 -9.44
N THR A 178 17.95 6.56 -9.75
CA THR A 178 18.40 7.81 -9.11
C THR A 178 17.21 8.68 -8.72
N LYS A 179 17.41 9.53 -7.71
CA LYS A 179 16.40 10.48 -7.22
C LYS A 179 15.91 11.42 -8.34
N GLU A 180 16.81 11.92 -9.17
CA GLU A 180 16.50 12.89 -10.22
C GLU A 180 15.54 12.30 -11.25
N LYS A 181 15.71 11.01 -11.56
CA LYS A 181 14.83 10.28 -12.48
C LYS A 181 13.52 9.85 -11.82
N SER A 182 13.54 9.54 -10.52
CA SER A 182 12.32 9.08 -9.82
C SER A 182 11.38 10.22 -9.48
N ASN A 183 11.89 11.39 -9.07
CA ASN A 183 11.09 12.47 -8.50
C ASN A 183 9.91 12.96 -9.36
N PRO A 184 10.04 13.09 -10.70
CA PRO A 184 8.92 13.49 -11.55
C PRO A 184 7.76 12.46 -11.58
N PHE A 185 8.06 11.18 -11.35
CA PHE A 185 7.08 10.08 -11.46
C PHE A 185 6.65 9.52 -10.11
N GLU A 186 7.48 9.68 -9.07
CA GLU A 186 7.31 9.09 -7.74
C GLU A 186 7.58 10.12 -6.62
N PRO A 187 6.88 11.27 -6.63
CA PRO A 187 7.29 12.49 -5.90
C PRO A 187 7.37 12.33 -4.37
N TYR A 188 6.59 11.42 -3.80
CA TYR A 188 6.51 11.22 -2.34
C TYR A 188 7.00 9.84 -1.92
N THR A 189 7.67 9.12 -2.81
CA THR A 189 8.30 7.85 -2.47
C THR A 189 9.69 8.05 -1.87
N PRO A 190 10.17 7.12 -1.04
CA PRO A 190 11.57 7.08 -0.64
C PRO A 190 12.50 6.97 -1.84
N VAL A 191 13.62 7.69 -1.82
CA VAL A 191 14.61 7.67 -2.90
C VAL A 191 15.18 6.27 -3.14
N PRO A 192 15.58 5.92 -4.37
CA PRO A 192 16.08 4.57 -4.71
C PRO A 192 17.17 4.05 -3.77
N GLU A 193 18.09 4.90 -3.34
CA GLU A 193 19.18 4.54 -2.43
C GLU A 193 18.67 4.06 -1.06
N ALA A 194 17.56 4.63 -0.57
CA ALA A 194 16.94 4.19 0.67
C ALA A 194 16.30 2.79 0.52
N ARG A 195 15.74 2.49 -0.66
CA ARG A 195 15.17 1.17 -0.98
C ARG A 195 16.27 0.11 -1.04
N PHE A 196 17.38 0.40 -1.74
CA PHE A 196 18.54 -0.50 -1.78
C PHE A 196 19.14 -0.76 -0.39
N ARG A 197 19.23 0.27 0.47
CA ARG A 197 19.67 0.07 1.87
C ARG A 197 18.72 -0.86 2.62
N ALA A 198 17.41 -0.68 2.50
CA ALA A 198 16.44 -1.55 3.13
C ALA A 198 16.53 -3.00 2.61
N MET A 199 16.69 -3.18 1.31
CA MET A 199 16.92 -4.51 0.71
C MET A 199 18.17 -5.19 1.28
N LYS A 200 19.28 -4.46 1.43
CA LYS A 200 20.49 -4.99 2.03
C LYS A 200 20.25 -5.44 3.47
N ILE A 201 19.63 -4.60 4.30
CA ILE A 201 19.34 -4.92 5.70
C ILE A 201 18.43 -6.14 5.81
N LEU A 202 17.41 -6.24 4.96
CA LEU A 202 16.52 -7.39 4.92
C LEU A 202 17.27 -8.66 4.52
N ALA A 203 18.07 -8.61 3.45
CA ALA A 203 18.84 -9.77 3.00
C ALA A 203 19.88 -10.24 4.04
N GLU A 204 20.44 -9.32 4.82
CA GLU A 204 21.33 -9.64 5.96
C GLU A 204 20.59 -10.30 7.13
N ALA A 205 19.27 -10.11 7.23
CA ALA A 205 18.41 -10.69 8.27
C ALA A 205 17.82 -12.06 7.91
N GLY A 206 18.01 -12.54 6.68
CA GLY A 206 17.48 -13.80 6.14
C GLY A 206 16.25 -13.63 5.26
#